data_AF-A0A559PJL0-F1
#
_entry.id   AF-A0A559PJL0-F1
#
_cell.length_a   1.000
_cell.length_b   1.000
_cell.length_c   1.000
_cell.angle_alpha   90.00
_cell.angle_beta   90.00
_cell.angle_gamma   90.00
#
_symmetry.space_group_name_H-M   'P 1'
#
loop_
_entity.id
_entity.type
_entity.pdbx_description
1 polymer ?
#
loop_
_entity_poly.entity_id
_entity_poly.type
_entity_poly.pdbx_seq_one_letter_code
_entity_poly.pdbx_strand_id
1 'polypeptide(L)'
;MSAIILQIILFQLMFLLVYELLLKKETFFRYNRWYLLLSPVIALMLPFLNITALNEIVPQESVAAINGFLLPEVFIGNAQQSMGTLPEVHISSNKTSINWWMLIYSFGVLLSLGIVFKKFLNLRKLFQFNLIKVENTYRIIEVPASNLACTFYKTIFLGDRLLAAEKKQILAHELIHVKEKHSLDLVFFEVFKIVFWFNPLIYIYQNRIATLHEFIADSNVVNTIEKRSYYEQLLNTAFNTQNISFINQFFNHSLIKKRIVMLQKSQSKTISKFKYLIILPVLLAMLTIVSCTQDDSQISAKDETLLEQLERIQTTINNSKEISGEEKDKMVEITMAALKKSEEGMINNSDATTIDEKVADVPFAVIDQVPLFPGCESLSSNEEQKKCMSQKIQEHVIANFNSELGKEVGLTGVNRVIVQFKIDKNGEIVDVKARAPHPKLKEEAIRVVKSIPQMIPGKQKGEAVGVMYSLPIVFEVNE
;
A
#
# COMPACT_ATOMS: atom_id res chain seq x y z
N MET A 1 -2.07 -2.37 10.95
CA MET A 1 -1.11 -3.49 10.78
C MET A 1 -1.59 -4.53 9.75
N SER A 2 -2.86 -4.95 9.77
CA SER A 2 -3.43 -5.87 8.75
C SER A 2 -3.36 -5.31 7.32
N ALA A 3 -3.67 -4.03 7.12
CA ALA A 3 -3.62 -3.36 5.80
C ALA A 3 -2.21 -3.38 5.19
N ILE A 4 -1.17 -3.07 5.98
CA ILE A 4 0.23 -3.08 5.54
C ILE A 4 0.66 -4.49 5.11
N ILE A 5 0.29 -5.53 5.87
CA ILE A 5 0.61 -6.92 5.52
C ILE A 5 -0.03 -7.29 4.17
N LEU A 6 -1.29 -6.89 3.95
CA LEU A 6 -1.98 -7.14 2.68
C LEU A 6 -1.31 -6.42 1.51
N GLN A 7 -0.91 -5.16 1.69
CA GLN A 7 -0.17 -4.39 0.68
C GLN A 7 1.17 -5.06 0.34
N ILE A 8 1.94 -5.53 1.34
CA ILE A 8 3.20 -6.23 1.10
C ILE A 8 2.99 -7.50 0.26
N ILE A 9 1.97 -8.30 0.58
CA ILE A 9 1.65 -9.52 -0.18
C ILE A 9 1.26 -9.16 -1.62
N LEU A 10 0.44 -8.12 -1.81
CA LEU A 10 0.02 -7.66 -3.13
C LEU A 10 1.22 -7.21 -3.98
N PHE A 11 2.13 -6.41 -3.41
CA PHE A 11 3.30 -5.94 -4.13
C PHE A 11 4.27 -7.07 -4.48
N GLN A 12 4.49 -8.01 -3.57
CA GLN A 12 5.28 -9.22 -3.85
C GLN A 12 4.65 -10.06 -4.98
N LEU A 13 3.33 -10.18 -5.01
CA LEU A 13 2.64 -10.91 -6.07
C LEU A 13 2.85 -10.24 -7.44
N MET A 14 2.69 -8.92 -7.52
CA MET A 14 2.88 -8.17 -8.76
C MET A 14 4.31 -8.31 -9.30
N PHE A 15 5.33 -8.17 -8.45
CA PHE A 15 6.73 -8.40 -8.88
C PHE A 15 6.95 -9.84 -9.35
N LEU A 16 6.43 -10.82 -8.62
CA LEU A 16 6.59 -12.22 -9.02
C LEU A 16 5.92 -12.51 -10.38
N LEU A 17 4.79 -11.86 -10.67
CA LEU A 17 4.08 -11.97 -11.95
C LEU A 17 4.90 -11.38 -13.10
N VAL A 18 5.50 -10.20 -12.92
CA VAL A 18 6.43 -9.60 -13.88
C VAL A 18 7.58 -10.56 -14.20
N TYR A 19 8.15 -11.20 -13.17
CA TYR A 19 9.18 -12.21 -13.38
C TYR A 19 8.67 -13.40 -14.18
N GLU A 20 7.54 -13.99 -13.81
CA GLU A 20 7.04 -15.22 -14.40
C GLU A 20 6.64 -15.05 -15.88
N LEU A 21 6.04 -13.92 -16.23
CA LEU A 21 5.57 -13.65 -17.59
C LEU A 21 6.69 -13.17 -18.54
N LEU A 22 7.58 -12.30 -18.05
CA LEU A 22 8.52 -11.57 -18.89
C LEU A 22 9.97 -12.02 -18.70
N LEU A 23 10.46 -12.02 -17.45
CA LEU A 23 11.90 -12.10 -17.18
C LEU A 23 12.43 -13.53 -17.08
N LYS A 24 11.61 -14.48 -16.63
CA LYS A 24 11.98 -15.90 -16.47
C LYS A 24 12.49 -16.55 -17.75
N LYS A 25 12.01 -16.09 -18.90
CA LYS A 25 12.42 -16.60 -20.22
C LYS A 25 13.75 -16.02 -20.68
N GLU A 26 14.28 -15.00 -20.03
CA GLU A 26 15.52 -14.34 -20.44
C GLU A 26 16.76 -15.07 -19.92
N THR A 27 17.79 -15.15 -20.77
CA THR A 27 19.09 -15.77 -20.45
C THR A 27 20.02 -14.83 -19.67
N PHE A 28 19.55 -13.63 -19.32
CA PHE A 28 20.26 -12.67 -18.48
C PHE A 28 20.19 -13.07 -16.99
N PHE A 29 20.81 -14.20 -16.65
CA PHE A 29 20.65 -14.81 -15.33
C PHE A 29 21.07 -13.92 -14.16
N ARG A 30 22.13 -13.11 -14.34
CA ARG A 30 22.60 -12.19 -13.28
C ARG A 30 21.60 -11.09 -12.96
N TYR A 31 20.91 -10.55 -13.96
CA TYR A 31 19.87 -9.53 -13.77
C TYR A 31 18.61 -10.14 -13.14
N ASN A 32 18.22 -11.33 -13.60
CA ASN A 32 17.15 -12.12 -12.98
C ASN A 32 17.43 -12.43 -11.51
N ARG A 33 18.71 -12.67 -11.14
CA ARG A 33 19.13 -12.94 -9.75
C ARG A 33 18.92 -11.71 -8.88
N TRP A 34 19.44 -10.56 -9.29
CA TRP A 34 19.24 -9.29 -8.58
C TRP A 34 17.78 -8.90 -8.49
N TYR A 35 17.00 -9.11 -9.54
CA TYR A 35 15.57 -8.87 -9.53
C TYR A 35 14.85 -9.67 -8.44
N LEU A 36 15.08 -10.98 -8.38
CA LEU A 36 14.44 -11.87 -7.41
C LEU A 36 14.88 -11.59 -5.96
N LEU A 37 16.10 -11.08 -5.76
CA LEU A 37 16.60 -10.71 -4.43
C LEU A 37 16.09 -9.34 -3.96
N LEU A 38 16.04 -8.34 -4.85
CA LEU A 38 15.68 -6.96 -4.51
C LEU A 38 14.16 -6.75 -4.43
N SER A 39 13.38 -7.36 -5.33
CA SER A 39 11.92 -7.16 -5.37
C SER A 39 11.18 -7.44 -4.05
N PRO A 40 11.43 -8.54 -3.30
CA PRO A 40 10.76 -8.75 -2.02
C PRO A 40 11.18 -7.73 -0.94
N VAL A 41 12.42 -7.20 -1.00
CA VAL A 41 12.90 -6.15 -0.10
C VAL A 41 12.22 -4.81 -0.42
N ILE A 42 12.13 -4.46 -1.71
CA ILE A 42 11.46 -3.24 -2.16
C ILE A 42 9.97 -3.30 -1.79
N ALA A 43 9.30 -4.44 -2.02
CA ALA A 43 7.90 -4.64 -1.64
C ALA A 43 7.65 -4.45 -0.13
N LEU A 44 8.64 -4.76 0.72
CA LEU A 44 8.57 -4.52 2.16
C LEU A 44 8.77 -3.04 2.50
N MET A 45 9.65 -2.34 1.79
CA MET A 45 9.97 -0.94 2.05
C MET A 45 8.90 0.03 1.53
N LEU A 46 8.19 -0.33 0.44
CA LEU A 46 7.22 0.54 -0.24
C LEU A 46 6.11 1.10 0.68
N PRO A 47 5.44 0.31 1.53
CA PRO A 47 4.40 0.83 2.43
C PRO A 47 4.93 1.83 3.48
N PHE A 48 6.24 1.85 3.76
CA PHE A 48 6.86 2.79 4.70
C PHE A 48 7.35 4.07 4.03
N LEU A 49 7.32 4.13 2.70
CA LEU A 49 7.62 5.35 1.94
C LEU A 49 6.36 6.22 1.93
N ASN A 50 6.18 7.04 2.97
CA ASN A 50 5.15 8.08 2.99
C ASN A 50 5.51 9.16 1.96
N ILE A 51 5.06 9.00 0.71
CA ILE A 51 5.25 10.03 -0.31
C ILE A 51 4.16 11.08 -0.14
N THR A 52 4.30 11.92 0.88
CA THR A 52 3.51 13.15 1.04
C THR A 52 3.61 14.05 -0.21
N ALA A 53 4.72 13.97 -0.95
CA ALA A 53 4.96 14.71 -2.18
C ALA A 53 4.03 14.34 -3.37
N LEU A 54 3.41 13.15 -3.40
CA LEU A 54 2.44 12.78 -4.45
C LEU A 54 1.02 13.21 -4.08
N ASN A 55 0.72 13.38 -2.79
CA ASN A 55 -0.53 13.95 -2.33
C ASN A 55 -0.67 15.44 -2.68
N GLU A 56 0.45 16.14 -2.93
CA GLU A 56 0.45 17.52 -3.44
C GLU A 56 0.31 17.59 -4.97
N ILE A 57 0.74 16.56 -5.70
CA ILE A 57 0.70 16.50 -7.18
C ILE A 57 -0.66 16.01 -7.69
N VAL A 58 -1.43 15.32 -6.85
CA VAL A 58 -2.86 15.09 -7.07
C VAL A 58 -3.61 16.20 -6.34
N PRO A 59 -4.12 17.23 -7.03
CA PRO A 59 -4.88 18.28 -6.34
C PRO A 59 -6.01 17.61 -5.56
N GLN A 60 -5.98 17.76 -4.24
CA GLN A 60 -6.99 17.25 -3.30
C GLN A 60 -8.39 17.78 -3.66
N GLU A 61 -8.43 18.90 -4.40
CA GLU A 61 -9.60 19.49 -5.05
C GLU A 61 -10.28 18.58 -6.08
N SER A 62 -9.53 17.68 -6.73
CA SER A 62 -10.07 16.78 -7.78
C SER A 62 -10.67 15.48 -7.23
N VAL A 63 -10.28 15.04 -6.03
CA VAL A 63 -10.86 13.85 -5.38
C VAL A 63 -12.08 14.22 -4.54
N ALA A 64 -12.10 15.45 -3.98
CA ALA A 64 -13.31 16.04 -3.40
C ALA A 64 -14.41 16.32 -4.44
N ALA A 65 -14.05 16.47 -5.72
CA ALA A 65 -15.02 16.70 -6.79
C ALA A 65 -15.84 15.47 -7.21
N ILE A 66 -15.51 14.26 -6.74
CA ILE A 66 -16.24 13.02 -7.07
C ILE A 66 -17.27 12.65 -5.98
N ASN A 67 -17.09 13.15 -4.76
CA ASN A 67 -17.99 12.92 -3.64
C ASN A 67 -18.50 14.27 -3.15
N GLY A 68 -19.77 14.59 -3.40
CA GLY A 68 -20.39 15.89 -3.17
C GLY A 68 -20.10 16.56 -1.81
N PHE A 69 -20.40 17.86 -1.73
CA PHE A 69 -20.07 18.73 -0.60
C PHE A 69 -20.57 18.16 0.74
N LEU A 70 -19.65 17.93 1.68
CA LEU A 70 -19.98 17.40 3.01
C LEU A 70 -20.49 18.53 3.91
N LEU A 71 -21.77 18.48 4.26
CA LEU A 71 -22.36 19.36 5.27
C LEU A 71 -21.85 18.98 6.67
N PRO A 72 -21.72 19.93 7.60
CA PRO A 72 -21.32 19.60 8.96
C PRO A 72 -22.35 18.71 9.65
N GLU A 73 -21.88 17.86 10.56
CA GLU A 73 -22.68 16.83 11.20
C GLU A 73 -23.83 17.39 12.05
N VAL A 74 -25.00 16.79 11.90
CA VAL A 74 -26.20 17.11 12.69
C VAL A 74 -26.26 16.18 13.89
N PHE A 75 -26.22 16.72 15.11
CA PHE A 75 -26.45 15.94 16.34
C PHE A 75 -27.91 16.04 16.78
N ILE A 76 -28.57 14.91 16.96
CA ILE A 76 -29.97 14.84 17.42
C ILE A 76 -30.00 14.18 18.80
N GLY A 77 -30.30 14.99 19.82
CA GLY A 77 -30.34 14.59 21.24
C GLY A 77 -29.68 15.63 22.17
N ASN A 78 -29.80 15.46 23.49
CA ASN A 78 -29.19 16.32 24.52
C ASN A 78 -27.66 16.10 24.64
N ALA A 79 -26.94 16.13 23.53
CA ALA A 79 -25.47 16.10 23.52
C ALA A 79 -24.86 17.51 23.52
N GLN A 80 -25.57 18.50 24.06
CA GLN A 80 -25.01 19.79 24.46
C GLN A 80 -25.32 20.04 25.93
N GLN A 81 -24.48 19.45 26.80
CA GLN A 81 -24.06 19.91 28.14
C GLN A 81 -23.76 18.70 29.04
N SER A 82 -22.56 18.18 28.90
CA SER A 82 -21.81 17.60 30.01
C SER A 82 -20.32 17.51 29.67
N MET A 83 -19.71 18.65 29.32
CA MET A 83 -18.33 18.91 29.77
C MET A 83 -18.37 19.27 31.26
N GLY A 84 -18.91 18.37 32.08
CA GLY A 84 -18.68 18.35 33.50
C GLY A 84 -17.59 17.33 33.70
N THR A 85 -16.40 17.77 34.11
CA THR A 85 -15.34 16.91 34.62
C THR A 85 -15.91 16.03 35.73
N LEU A 86 -16.32 14.82 35.38
CA LEU A 86 -16.40 13.73 36.35
C LEU A 86 -14.96 13.53 36.85
N PRO A 87 -14.72 13.45 38.17
CA PRO A 87 -13.40 13.06 38.64
C PRO A 87 -13.12 11.70 38.01
N GLU A 88 -12.05 11.63 37.21
CA GLU A 88 -11.52 10.39 36.68
C GLU A 88 -11.20 9.49 37.88
N VAL A 89 -12.15 8.62 38.25
CA VAL A 89 -11.81 7.45 39.03
C VAL A 89 -11.04 6.58 38.05
N HIS A 90 -9.71 6.74 38.05
CA HIS A 90 -8.79 5.81 37.44
C HIS A 90 -8.92 4.47 38.18
N ILE A 91 -9.98 3.70 37.87
CA ILE A 91 -9.92 2.27 38.05
C ILE A 91 -8.94 1.80 37.00
N SER A 92 -7.68 1.65 37.39
CA SER A 92 -6.67 0.91 36.64
C SER A 92 -7.10 -0.55 36.60
N SER A 93 -8.12 -0.84 35.81
CA SER A 93 -8.28 -2.15 35.22
C SER A 93 -7.18 -2.25 34.17
N ASN A 94 -6.02 -2.74 34.59
CA ASN A 94 -5.12 -3.45 33.69
C ASN A 94 -5.87 -4.70 33.18
N LYS A 95 -6.92 -4.51 32.37
CA LYS A 95 -7.36 -5.52 31.43
C LYS A 95 -6.24 -5.57 30.40
N THR A 96 -5.24 -6.40 30.68
CA THR A 96 -4.29 -6.85 29.67
C THR A 96 -5.12 -7.56 28.61
N SER A 97 -5.63 -6.82 27.64
CA SER A 97 -6.29 -7.39 26.47
C SER A 97 -5.20 -8.16 25.73
N ILE A 98 -5.17 -9.47 25.94
CA ILE A 98 -4.21 -10.35 25.27
C ILE A 98 -4.44 -10.17 23.76
N ASN A 99 -3.44 -9.62 23.09
CA ASN A 99 -3.49 -9.46 21.64
C ASN A 99 -3.22 -10.82 21.00
N TRP A 100 -4.29 -11.58 20.77
CA TRP A 100 -4.23 -12.92 20.18
C TRP A 100 -3.48 -12.97 18.85
N TRP A 101 -3.53 -11.89 18.05
CA TRP A 101 -2.76 -11.81 16.80
C TRP A 101 -1.25 -11.82 17.02
N MET A 102 -0.78 -11.11 18.05
CA MET A 102 0.64 -11.10 18.40
C MET A 102 1.11 -12.46 18.91
N LEU A 103 0.27 -13.16 19.68
CA LEU A 103 0.56 -14.52 20.15
C LEU A 103 0.64 -15.53 18.98
N ILE A 104 -0.33 -15.51 18.07
CA ILE A 104 -0.34 -16.38 16.88
C ILE A 104 0.90 -16.12 16.01
N TYR A 105 1.22 -14.84 15.78
CA TYR A 105 2.41 -14.48 15.02
C TYR A 105 3.69 -14.98 15.69
N SER A 106 3.86 -14.72 17.00
CA SER A 106 5.03 -15.15 17.76
C SER A 106 5.18 -16.67 17.79
N PHE A 107 4.08 -17.41 17.91
CA PHE A 107 4.08 -18.87 17.86
C PHE A 107 4.55 -19.38 16.48
N GLY A 108 4.04 -18.79 15.39
CA GLY A 108 4.46 -19.15 14.04
C GLY A 108 5.94 -18.84 13.75
N VAL A 109 6.47 -17.74 14.31
CA VAL A 109 7.90 -17.40 14.25
C VAL A 109 8.72 -18.45 15.01
N LEU A 110 8.30 -18.85 16.22
CA LEU A 110 8.98 -19.87 17.01
C LEU A 110 9.03 -21.23 16.28
N LEU A 111 7.91 -21.65 15.69
CA LEU A 111 7.84 -22.88 14.90
C LEU A 111 8.78 -22.83 13.69
N SER A 112 8.76 -21.71 12.96
CA SER A 112 9.62 -21.51 11.79
C SER A 112 11.10 -21.50 12.15
N LEU A 113 11.45 -20.86 13.28
CA LEU A 113 12.79 -20.87 13.82
C LEU A 113 13.24 -22.29 14.18
N GLY A 114 12.36 -23.09 14.82
CA GLY A 114 12.62 -24.50 15.12
C GLY A 114 12.86 -25.34 13.87
N ILE A 115 12.10 -25.12 12.80
CA ILE A 115 12.29 -25.80 11.50
C ILE A 115 13.66 -25.44 10.91
N VAL A 116 14.02 -24.16 10.87
CA VAL A 116 15.33 -23.70 10.35
C VAL A 116 16.47 -24.24 11.20
N PHE A 117 16.31 -24.26 12.53
CA PHE A 117 17.30 -24.82 13.45
C PHE A 117 17.52 -26.32 13.19
N LYS A 118 16.46 -27.11 13.02
CA LYS A 118 16.56 -28.53 12.66
C LYS A 118 17.32 -28.74 11.35
N LYS A 119 17.07 -27.91 10.32
CA LYS A 119 17.82 -27.96 9.06
C LYS A 119 19.31 -27.66 9.28
N PHE A 120 19.61 -26.63 10.08
CA PHE A 120 20.98 -26.26 10.39
C PHE A 120 21.72 -27.36 11.16
N LEU A 121 21.05 -28.06 12.08
CA LEU A 121 21.62 -29.23 12.76
C LEU A 121 21.95 -30.37 11.79
N ASN A 122 21.07 -30.66 10.83
CA ASN A 122 21.33 -31.68 9.80
C ASN A 122 22.52 -31.29 8.91
N LEU A 123 22.61 -30.02 8.52
CA LEU A 123 23.76 -29.50 7.80
C LEU A 123 25.05 -29.59 8.62
N ARG A 124 24.98 -29.31 9.93
CA ARG A 124 26.13 -29.44 10.84
C ARG A 124 26.67 -30.87 10.90
N LYS A 125 25.82 -31.90 10.79
CA LYS A 125 26.27 -33.30 10.70
C LYS A 125 27.16 -33.53 9.48
N LEU A 126 26.88 -32.91 8.34
CA LEU A 126 27.70 -33.03 7.14
C LEU A 126 29.12 -32.47 7.35
N PHE A 127 29.26 -31.44 8.18
CA PHE A 127 30.57 -30.86 8.51
C PHE A 127 31.43 -31.71 9.44
N GLN A 128 30.88 -32.79 10.01
CA GLN A 128 31.62 -33.71 10.88
C GLN A 128 32.37 -34.80 10.10
N PHE A 129 32.10 -34.95 8.80
CA PHE A 129 32.78 -35.93 7.95
C PHE A 129 34.20 -35.51 7.57
N ASN A 130 34.95 -36.48 7.01
CA ASN A 130 36.36 -36.32 6.68
C ASN A 130 36.61 -35.30 5.58
N LEU A 131 37.53 -34.39 5.86
CA LEU A 131 38.02 -33.37 4.94
C LEU A 131 39.08 -33.99 4.01
N ILE A 132 38.81 -34.04 2.70
CA ILE A 132 39.76 -34.62 1.73
C ILE A 132 40.74 -33.56 1.26
N LYS A 133 40.22 -32.38 0.90
CA LYS A 133 41.00 -31.34 0.22
C LYS A 133 40.60 -29.95 0.69
N VAL A 134 41.60 -29.11 0.94
CA VAL A 134 41.42 -27.68 1.17
C VAL A 134 42.19 -26.95 0.07
N GLU A 135 41.48 -26.18 -0.74
CA GLU A 135 42.07 -25.18 -1.63
C GLU A 135 41.79 -23.78 -1.05
N ASN A 136 42.61 -22.78 -1.41
CA ASN A 136 42.54 -21.43 -0.82
C ASN A 136 41.13 -20.78 -0.88
N THR A 137 40.26 -21.23 -1.78
CA THR A 137 38.91 -20.67 -2.00
C THR A 137 37.76 -21.58 -1.56
N TYR A 138 37.98 -22.90 -1.41
CA TYR A 138 36.94 -23.87 -1.06
C TYR A 138 37.51 -25.14 -0.42
N ARG A 139 36.67 -25.87 0.31
CA ARG A 139 37.00 -27.17 0.91
C ARG A 139 36.09 -28.27 0.39
N ILE A 140 36.64 -29.48 0.26
CA ILE A 140 35.91 -30.68 -0.15
C ILE A 140 35.83 -31.65 1.03
N ILE A 141 34.62 -32.07 1.36
CA ILE A 141 34.32 -33.08 2.38
C ILE A 141 33.73 -34.30 1.68
N GLU A 142 34.27 -35.50 1.99
CA GLU A 142 33.70 -36.75 1.49
C GLU A 142 32.55 -37.19 2.39
N VAL A 143 31.41 -37.53 1.79
CA VAL A 143 30.28 -38.11 2.52
C VAL A 143 30.23 -39.61 2.22
N PRO A 144 30.47 -40.46 3.24
CA PRO A 144 30.57 -41.90 3.04
C PRO A 144 29.22 -42.51 2.61
N ALA A 145 29.28 -43.57 1.83
CA ALA A 145 28.14 -44.37 1.36
C ALA A 145 27.03 -43.55 0.66
N SER A 146 27.39 -42.52 -0.11
CA SER A 146 26.41 -41.60 -0.72
C SER A 146 26.75 -41.22 -2.16
N ASN A 147 25.71 -40.88 -2.94
CA ASN A 147 25.83 -40.22 -4.26
C ASN A 147 25.60 -38.70 -4.14
N LEU A 148 25.71 -38.14 -2.93
CA LEU A 148 25.35 -36.76 -2.67
C LEU A 148 26.35 -35.81 -3.35
N ALA A 149 25.83 -34.82 -4.06
CA ALA A 149 26.59 -33.66 -4.51
C ALA A 149 25.84 -32.42 -4.06
N CYS A 150 26.44 -31.62 -3.18
CA CYS A 150 25.86 -30.35 -2.77
C CYS A 150 26.91 -29.37 -2.28
N THR A 151 26.58 -28.08 -2.36
CA THR A 151 27.45 -26.99 -1.91
C THR A 151 26.78 -26.17 -0.82
N PHE A 152 27.53 -25.90 0.24
CA PHE A 152 27.17 -24.91 1.26
C PHE A 152 28.33 -23.96 1.55
N TYR A 153 28.10 -22.68 1.29
CA TYR A 153 29.08 -21.60 1.47
C TYR A 153 30.37 -21.89 0.67
N LYS A 154 31.51 -22.06 1.34
CA LYS A 154 32.80 -22.42 0.72
C LYS A 154 33.10 -23.93 0.75
N THR A 155 32.08 -24.76 0.96
CA THR A 155 32.24 -26.20 1.21
C THR A 155 31.46 -27.00 0.19
N ILE A 156 32.13 -27.92 -0.48
CA ILE A 156 31.55 -28.86 -1.41
C ILE A 156 31.52 -30.24 -0.74
N PHE A 157 30.35 -30.87 -0.73
CA PHE A 157 30.16 -32.22 -0.22
C PHE A 157 30.02 -33.16 -1.40
N LEU A 158 30.90 -34.15 -1.48
CA LEU A 158 30.90 -35.15 -2.54
C LEU A 158 30.78 -36.56 -1.97
N GLY A 159 29.88 -37.34 -2.55
CA GLY A 159 29.71 -38.75 -2.24
C GLY A 159 30.86 -39.61 -2.75
N ASP A 160 31.23 -40.62 -1.97
CA ASP A 160 32.28 -41.58 -2.31
C ASP A 160 31.91 -42.50 -3.49
N ARG A 161 30.61 -42.80 -3.67
CA ARG A 161 30.06 -43.71 -4.70
C ARG A 161 30.06 -43.17 -6.14
N LEU A 162 30.36 -41.89 -6.36
CA LEU A 162 30.39 -41.27 -7.70
C LEU A 162 31.62 -41.76 -8.51
N LEU A 163 31.44 -42.02 -9.80
CA LEU A 163 32.59 -42.39 -10.66
C LEU A 163 33.56 -41.21 -10.81
N ALA A 164 34.86 -41.49 -10.99
CA ALA A 164 35.89 -40.45 -11.10
C ALA A 164 35.65 -39.45 -12.26
N ALA A 165 35.11 -39.94 -13.39
CA ALA A 165 34.74 -39.08 -14.52
C ALA A 165 33.57 -38.15 -14.18
N GLU A 166 32.57 -38.65 -13.47
CA GLU A 166 31.39 -37.88 -13.03
C GLU A 166 31.76 -36.84 -11.98
N LYS A 167 32.63 -37.21 -11.02
CA LYS A 167 33.16 -36.33 -9.97
C LYS A 167 33.78 -35.06 -10.55
N LYS A 168 34.51 -35.14 -11.66
CA LYS A 168 35.14 -33.98 -12.29
C LYS A 168 34.13 -32.95 -12.80
N GLN A 169 33.07 -33.40 -13.48
CA GLN A 169 32.05 -32.49 -14.01
C GLN A 169 31.14 -31.92 -12.91
N ILE A 170 30.75 -32.77 -11.94
CA ILE A 170 29.97 -32.34 -10.77
C ILE A 170 30.77 -31.31 -9.98
N LEU A 171 32.05 -31.54 -9.73
CA LEU A 171 32.91 -30.58 -9.03
C LEU A 171 32.97 -29.23 -9.78
N ALA A 172 33.08 -29.24 -11.11
CA ALA A 172 33.07 -28.01 -11.90
C ALA A 172 31.74 -27.23 -11.74
N HIS A 173 30.60 -27.93 -11.66
CA HIS A 173 29.29 -27.35 -11.41
C HIS A 173 29.18 -26.76 -9.99
N GLU A 174 29.51 -27.56 -8.98
CA GLU A 174 29.47 -27.16 -7.56
C GLU A 174 30.40 -25.98 -7.26
N LEU A 175 31.56 -25.89 -7.94
CA LEU A 175 32.49 -24.77 -7.80
C LEU A 175 31.84 -23.44 -8.21
N ILE A 176 30.94 -23.43 -9.21
CA ILE A 176 30.21 -22.21 -9.58
C ILE A 176 29.30 -21.75 -8.44
N HIS A 177 28.67 -22.67 -7.70
CA HIS A 177 27.85 -22.32 -6.53
C HIS A 177 28.68 -21.67 -5.42
N VAL A 178 29.92 -22.14 -5.21
CA VAL A 178 30.86 -21.50 -4.28
C VAL A 178 31.25 -20.10 -4.76
N LYS A 179 31.66 -19.98 -6.03
CA LYS A 179 32.13 -18.72 -6.63
C LYS A 179 31.06 -17.63 -6.61
N GLU A 180 29.83 -17.98 -6.97
CA GLU A 180 28.69 -17.06 -7.01
C GLU A 180 27.98 -16.92 -5.64
N LYS A 181 28.40 -17.68 -4.62
CA LYS A 181 27.88 -17.66 -3.24
C LYS A 181 26.38 -17.96 -3.15
N HIS A 182 25.86 -18.88 -3.96
CA HIS A 182 24.42 -19.18 -4.03
C HIS A 182 23.80 -19.60 -2.68
N SER A 183 24.58 -20.23 -1.79
CA SER A 183 24.08 -20.59 -0.45
C SER A 183 23.65 -19.38 0.38
N LEU A 184 24.26 -18.20 0.19
CA LEU A 184 23.87 -16.98 0.92
C LEU A 184 22.48 -16.49 0.49
N ASP A 185 22.17 -16.57 -0.80
CA ASP A 185 20.85 -16.21 -1.34
C ASP A 185 19.75 -17.13 -0.75
N LEU A 186 20.04 -18.43 -0.60
CA LEU A 186 19.09 -19.37 0.01
C LEU A 186 18.89 -19.09 1.50
N VAL A 187 19.97 -18.76 2.22
CA VAL A 187 19.89 -18.35 3.64
C VAL A 187 19.09 -17.07 3.80
N PHE A 188 19.26 -16.08 2.91
CA PHE A 188 18.47 -14.85 2.87
C PHE A 188 16.95 -15.17 2.82
N PHE A 189 16.53 -16.10 1.96
CA PHE A 189 15.12 -16.51 1.91
C PHE A 189 14.68 -17.36 3.11
N GLU A 190 15.56 -18.16 3.73
CA GLU A 190 15.21 -18.83 4.99
C GLU A 190 14.93 -17.82 6.11
N VAL A 191 15.69 -16.71 6.19
CA VAL A 191 15.41 -15.62 7.14
C VAL A 191 14.08 -14.95 6.83
N PHE A 192 13.79 -14.65 5.55
CA PHE A 192 12.51 -14.08 5.15
C PHE A 192 11.32 -15.01 5.50
N LYS A 193 11.47 -16.33 5.37
CA LYS A 193 10.44 -17.28 5.77
C LYS A 193 10.19 -17.32 7.28
N ILE A 194 11.16 -16.97 8.12
CA ILE A 194 10.92 -16.86 9.57
C ILE A 194 9.97 -15.68 9.84
N VAL A 195 10.25 -14.52 9.23
CA VAL A 195 9.47 -13.30 9.41
C VAL A 195 8.09 -13.40 8.76
N PHE A 196 8.03 -13.98 7.56
CA PHE A 196 6.85 -14.11 6.72
C PHE A 196 6.42 -15.57 6.57
N TRP A 197 6.39 -16.32 7.67
CA TRP A 197 6.12 -17.76 7.67
C TRP A 197 4.79 -18.13 7.03
N PHE A 198 3.77 -17.27 7.17
CA PHE A 198 2.42 -17.44 6.63
C PHE A 198 2.32 -17.07 5.14
N ASN A 199 3.34 -16.43 4.56
CA ASN A 199 3.26 -15.90 3.20
C ASN A 199 3.84 -16.91 2.18
N PRO A 200 2.99 -17.55 1.35
CA PRO A 200 3.44 -18.56 0.39
C PRO A 200 4.34 -17.99 -0.72
N LEU A 201 4.27 -16.69 -1.02
CA LEU A 201 5.03 -16.06 -2.11
C LEU A 201 6.53 -16.15 -1.86
N ILE A 202 6.99 -16.00 -0.61
CA ILE A 202 8.40 -16.09 -0.24
C ILE A 202 8.96 -17.49 -0.57
N TYR A 203 8.17 -18.54 -0.36
CA TYR A 203 8.55 -19.90 -0.73
C TYR A 203 8.67 -20.06 -2.25
N ILE A 204 7.80 -19.40 -3.02
CA ILE A 204 7.90 -19.39 -4.49
C ILE A 204 9.15 -18.64 -4.93
N TYR A 205 9.45 -17.48 -4.36
CA TYR A 205 10.70 -16.74 -4.62
C TYR A 205 11.94 -17.61 -4.38
N GLN A 206 12.01 -18.31 -3.25
CA GLN A 206 13.11 -19.23 -2.96
C GLN A 206 13.24 -20.34 -4.01
N ASN A 207 12.12 -20.91 -4.46
CA ASN A 207 12.14 -21.91 -5.52
C ASN A 207 12.62 -21.35 -6.87
N ARG A 208 12.25 -20.09 -7.18
CA ARG A 208 12.70 -19.41 -8.41
C ARG A 208 14.18 -19.08 -8.38
N ILE A 209 14.71 -18.57 -7.27
CA ILE A 209 16.15 -18.29 -7.16
C ILE A 209 16.97 -19.60 -7.22
N ALA A 210 16.50 -20.68 -6.59
CA ALA A 210 17.16 -21.98 -6.66
C ALA A 210 17.21 -22.51 -8.10
N THR A 211 16.10 -22.44 -8.84
CA THR A 211 16.08 -22.81 -10.27
C THR A 211 17.04 -21.94 -11.09
N LEU A 212 17.13 -20.66 -10.78
CA LEU A 212 18.01 -19.73 -11.46
C LEU A 212 19.50 -20.01 -11.17
N HIS A 213 19.83 -20.41 -9.94
CA HIS A 213 21.19 -20.83 -9.56
C HIS A 213 21.68 -22.02 -10.40
N GLU A 214 20.81 -23.01 -10.63
CA GLU A 214 21.09 -24.14 -11.52
C GLU A 214 21.39 -23.64 -12.94
N PHE A 215 20.58 -22.71 -13.48
CA PHE A 215 20.82 -22.16 -14.82
C PHE A 215 22.15 -21.40 -14.93
N ILE A 216 22.53 -20.65 -13.89
CA ILE A 216 23.82 -19.96 -13.83
C ILE A 216 24.96 -20.98 -13.86
N ALA A 217 24.90 -22.00 -12.99
CA ALA A 217 25.92 -23.05 -12.92
C ALA A 217 26.03 -23.82 -14.24
N ASP A 218 24.90 -24.27 -14.78
CA ASP A 218 24.80 -24.97 -16.07
C ASP A 218 25.41 -24.15 -17.21
N SER A 219 25.04 -22.86 -17.33
CA SER A 219 25.54 -22.00 -18.40
C SER A 219 27.04 -21.74 -18.34
N ASN A 220 27.62 -21.70 -17.13
CA ASN A 220 29.05 -21.49 -16.93
C ASN A 220 29.85 -22.76 -17.25
N VAL A 221 29.35 -23.95 -16.88
CA VAL A 221 30.02 -25.23 -17.14
C VAL A 221 29.99 -25.59 -18.63
N VAL A 222 28.86 -25.36 -19.31
CA VAL A 222 28.70 -25.65 -20.74
C VAL A 222 29.67 -24.86 -21.64
N ASN A 223 30.21 -23.74 -21.17
CA ASN A 223 31.25 -23.01 -21.91
C ASN A 223 32.61 -23.72 -21.88
N THR A 224 32.79 -24.70 -20.99
CA THR A 224 34.07 -25.40 -20.74
C THR A 224 34.03 -26.88 -21.11
N ILE A 225 32.84 -27.48 -21.23
CA ILE A 225 32.61 -28.90 -21.50
C ILE A 225 31.70 -29.06 -22.72
N GLU A 226 31.87 -30.15 -23.47
CA GLU A 226 30.98 -30.49 -24.58
C GLU A 226 29.52 -30.67 -24.11
N LYS A 227 28.59 -29.96 -24.76
CA LYS A 227 27.15 -29.94 -24.43
C LYS A 227 26.52 -31.32 -24.34
N ARG A 228 26.87 -32.23 -25.25
CA ARG A 228 26.26 -33.57 -25.34
C ARG A 228 26.61 -34.42 -24.12
N SER A 229 27.90 -34.51 -23.79
CA SER A 229 28.39 -35.24 -22.61
C SER A 229 27.75 -34.69 -21.34
N TYR A 230 27.61 -33.36 -21.23
CA TYR A 230 26.97 -32.72 -20.09
C TYR A 230 25.48 -33.08 -19.94
N TYR A 231 24.71 -33.14 -21.04
CA TYR A 231 23.30 -33.55 -20.99
C TYR A 231 23.11 -35.00 -20.57
N GLU A 232 23.92 -35.90 -21.13
CA GLU A 232 23.89 -37.33 -20.79
C GLU A 232 24.18 -37.52 -19.29
N GLN A 233 25.15 -36.78 -18.73
CA GLN A 233 25.45 -36.84 -17.31
C GLN A 233 24.35 -36.21 -16.44
N LEU A 234 23.75 -35.09 -16.85
CA LEU A 234 22.63 -34.47 -16.13
C LEU A 234 21.44 -35.44 -16.04
N LEU A 235 21.15 -36.15 -17.13
CA LEU A 235 20.12 -37.18 -17.18
C LEU A 235 20.51 -38.37 -16.28
N ASN A 236 21.71 -38.91 -16.41
CA ASN A 236 22.16 -40.05 -15.60
C ASN A 236 22.13 -39.74 -14.09
N THR A 237 22.59 -38.55 -13.70
CA THR A 237 22.55 -38.08 -12.29
C THR A 237 21.10 -37.95 -11.79
N ALA A 238 20.19 -37.47 -12.64
CA ALA A 238 18.78 -37.34 -12.29
C ALA A 238 18.04 -38.69 -12.17
N PHE A 239 18.43 -39.70 -12.95
CA PHE A 239 17.76 -41.00 -12.99
C PHE A 239 18.36 -42.03 -12.00
N ASN A 240 19.59 -41.84 -11.49
CA ASN A 240 20.24 -42.76 -10.55
C ASN A 240 20.35 -42.20 -9.12
N THR A 241 19.27 -42.31 -8.32
CA THR A 241 19.24 -42.86 -6.93
C THR A 241 18.14 -42.31 -6.00
N GLN A 242 17.63 -43.21 -5.17
CA GLN A 242 16.47 -43.07 -4.30
C GLN A 242 16.65 -42.11 -3.10
N ASN A 243 15.54 -41.42 -2.79
CA ASN A 243 15.00 -41.00 -1.49
C ASN A 243 15.96 -40.46 -0.41
N ILE A 244 16.07 -39.12 -0.32
CA ILE A 244 16.28 -38.43 0.96
C ILE A 244 15.29 -37.26 1.09
N SER A 245 14.34 -37.40 2.02
CA SER A 245 13.19 -36.50 2.29
C SER A 245 13.53 -35.11 2.88
N PHE A 246 14.78 -34.62 2.80
CA PHE A 246 15.17 -33.37 3.48
C PHE A 246 15.97 -32.36 2.66
N ILE A 247 16.12 -32.58 1.37
CA ILE A 247 16.38 -31.53 0.38
C ILE A 247 15.23 -31.67 -0.62
N ASN A 248 14.88 -30.62 -1.37
CA ASN A 248 13.73 -30.59 -2.28
C ASN A 248 13.91 -31.56 -3.48
N GLN A 249 14.04 -32.86 -3.23
CA GLN A 249 13.87 -33.96 -4.17
C GLN A 249 12.36 -34.18 -4.39
N PHE A 250 11.64 -33.12 -4.74
CA PHE A 250 10.52 -33.35 -5.64
C PHE A 250 11.16 -33.72 -6.97
N PHE A 251 11.13 -35.02 -7.27
CA PHE A 251 11.13 -35.51 -8.63
C PHE A 251 10.22 -34.59 -9.47
N ASN A 252 10.85 -33.68 -10.20
CA ASN A 252 10.20 -32.78 -11.12
C ASN A 252 10.89 -33.05 -12.44
N HIS A 253 10.37 -33.98 -13.25
CA HIS A 253 10.68 -34.00 -14.69
C HIS A 253 10.64 -32.57 -15.26
N SER A 254 9.79 -31.70 -14.71
CA SER A 254 9.73 -30.25 -14.93
C SER A 254 11.05 -29.49 -14.72
N LEU A 255 11.85 -29.74 -13.68
CA LEU A 255 13.10 -29.00 -13.40
C LEU A 255 14.23 -29.39 -14.35
N ILE A 256 14.45 -30.70 -14.54
CA ILE A 256 15.47 -31.20 -15.48
C ILE A 256 15.11 -30.76 -16.90
N LYS A 257 13.83 -30.88 -17.29
CA LYS A 257 13.32 -30.34 -18.55
C LYS A 257 13.60 -28.84 -18.68
N LYS A 258 13.34 -28.04 -17.64
CA LYS A 258 13.63 -26.59 -17.66
C LYS A 258 15.12 -26.29 -17.83
N ARG A 259 16.01 -27.01 -17.14
CA ARG A 259 17.47 -26.86 -17.26
C ARG A 259 17.93 -27.16 -18.69
N ILE A 260 17.53 -28.30 -19.25
CA ILE A 260 17.87 -28.69 -20.63
C ILE A 260 17.32 -27.69 -21.64
N VAL A 261 16.04 -27.31 -21.54
CA VAL A 261 15.42 -26.32 -22.44
C VAL A 261 16.13 -24.96 -22.36
N MET A 262 16.56 -24.54 -21.17
CA MET A 262 17.27 -23.28 -20.99
C MET A 262 18.70 -23.32 -21.55
N LEU A 263 19.39 -24.46 -21.43
CA LEU A 263 20.72 -24.69 -22.00
C LEU A 263 20.73 -24.77 -23.53
N GLN A 264 19.64 -25.28 -24.12
CA GLN A 264 19.47 -25.33 -25.58
C GLN A 264 19.06 -23.99 -26.19
N LYS A 265 18.62 -23.04 -25.37
CA LYS A 265 18.15 -21.74 -25.83
C LYS A 265 19.31 -20.85 -26.29
N SER A 266 19.12 -20.12 -27.39
CA SER A 266 20.06 -19.09 -27.81
C SER A 266 20.07 -17.91 -26.82
N GLN A 267 21.21 -17.23 -26.74
CA GLN A 267 21.37 -16.05 -25.89
C GLN A 267 20.33 -14.99 -26.28
N SER A 268 19.72 -14.38 -25.27
CA SER A 268 18.69 -13.35 -25.43
C SER A 268 19.31 -12.11 -26.08
N LYS A 269 18.59 -11.50 -27.03
CA LYS A 269 19.01 -10.23 -27.64
C LYS A 269 19.15 -9.15 -26.56
N THR A 270 20.15 -8.27 -26.70
CA THR A 270 20.41 -7.15 -25.78
C THR A 270 19.21 -6.23 -25.60
N ILE A 271 18.32 -6.12 -26.61
CA ILE A 271 17.07 -5.36 -26.51
C ILE A 271 16.11 -5.91 -25.44
N SER A 272 16.21 -7.18 -25.08
CA SER A 272 15.40 -7.75 -24.00
C SER A 272 15.80 -7.23 -22.62
N LYS A 273 16.94 -6.53 -22.48
CA LYS A 273 17.28 -5.80 -21.26
C LYS A 273 16.32 -4.63 -20.98
N PHE A 274 15.70 -4.05 -22.01
CA PHE A 274 14.68 -3.01 -21.81
C PHE A 274 13.42 -3.55 -21.11
N LYS A 275 13.18 -4.87 -21.10
CA LYS A 275 12.07 -5.46 -20.34
C LYS A 275 12.19 -5.22 -18.83
N TYR A 276 13.41 -5.03 -18.31
CA TYR A 276 13.61 -4.67 -16.90
C TYR A 276 13.17 -3.24 -16.58
N LEU A 277 12.99 -2.39 -17.60
CA LEU A 277 12.47 -1.03 -17.41
C LEU A 277 10.99 -1.05 -17.01
N ILE A 278 10.25 -2.14 -17.26
CA ILE A 278 8.85 -2.35 -16.81
C ILE A 278 8.73 -2.29 -15.28
N ILE A 279 9.82 -2.46 -14.54
CA ILE A 279 9.84 -2.30 -13.08
C ILE A 279 9.47 -0.86 -12.68
N LEU A 280 9.89 0.13 -13.47
CA LEU A 280 9.64 1.55 -13.18
C LEU A 280 8.14 1.91 -13.19
N PRO A 281 7.35 1.62 -14.25
CA PRO A 281 5.91 1.90 -14.24
C PRO A 281 5.17 1.04 -13.21
N VAL A 282 5.62 -0.19 -12.95
CA VAL A 282 5.03 -1.04 -11.90
C VAL A 282 5.27 -0.44 -10.52
N LEU A 283 6.47 0.05 -10.23
CA LEU A 283 6.78 0.77 -8.99
C LEU A 283 5.94 2.04 -8.86
N LEU A 284 5.82 2.83 -9.94
CA LEU A 284 5.01 4.04 -9.94
C LEU A 284 3.53 3.74 -9.64
N ALA A 285 2.97 2.70 -10.26
CA ALA A 285 1.62 2.23 -9.98
C ALA A 285 1.45 1.70 -8.54
N MET A 286 2.46 1.05 -7.97
CA MET A 286 2.43 0.64 -6.56
C MET A 286 2.43 1.85 -5.62
N LEU A 287 3.23 2.87 -5.94
CA LEU A 287 3.28 4.10 -5.15
C LEU A 287 1.96 4.87 -5.20
N THR A 288 1.25 4.89 -6.33
CA THR A 288 -0.09 5.49 -6.38
C THR A 288 -1.09 4.71 -5.54
N ILE A 289 -1.02 3.37 -5.51
CA ILE A 289 -1.85 2.54 -4.62
C ILE A 289 -1.59 2.88 -3.15
N VAL A 290 -0.32 3.04 -2.74
CA VAL A 290 0.03 3.44 -1.37
C VAL A 290 -0.47 4.86 -1.05
N SER A 291 -0.33 5.80 -1.98
CA SER A 291 -0.78 7.19 -1.79
C SER A 291 -2.29 7.31 -1.65
N CYS A 292 -3.05 6.52 -2.43
CA CYS A 292 -4.51 6.55 -2.43
C CYS A 292 -5.14 5.80 -1.24
N THR A 293 -4.37 5.01 -0.49
CA THR A 293 -4.84 4.45 0.80
C THR A 293 -4.72 5.51 1.88
N GLN A 294 -5.60 6.51 1.83
CA GLN A 294 -5.78 7.45 2.92
C GLN A 294 -6.46 6.71 4.09
N ASP A 295 -5.77 6.66 5.22
CA ASP A 295 -6.37 6.28 6.49
C ASP A 295 -7.50 7.28 6.81
N ASP A 296 -8.74 6.80 6.85
CA ASP A 296 -9.95 7.54 7.30
C ASP A 296 -9.87 8.05 8.76
N SER A 297 -8.71 7.93 9.41
CA SER A 297 -8.49 8.23 10.83
C SER A 297 -7.76 9.55 11.10
N GLN A 298 -7.49 10.38 10.09
CA GLN A 298 -6.84 11.69 10.25
C GLN A 298 -7.64 12.92 9.79
N ILE A 299 -8.98 12.86 9.73
CA ILE A 299 -9.83 14.05 9.51
C ILE A 299 -10.23 14.71 10.85
N SER A 300 -9.32 14.86 11.82
CA SER A 300 -9.67 15.61 13.06
C SER A 300 -8.51 16.41 13.68
N ALA A 301 -7.36 16.58 13.04
CA ALA A 301 -6.26 17.27 13.71
C ALA A 301 -5.34 18.11 12.82
N LYS A 302 -5.82 18.55 11.64
CA LYS A 302 -4.97 19.39 10.78
C LYS A 302 -5.73 20.42 9.95
N ASP A 303 -6.61 21.16 10.62
CA ASP A 303 -7.07 22.46 10.14
C ASP A 303 -6.56 23.55 11.11
N GLU A 304 -5.25 23.80 11.13
CA GLU A 304 -4.78 25.13 11.56
C GLU A 304 -4.96 26.04 10.34
N THR A 305 -5.97 26.91 10.41
CA THR A 305 -6.29 27.84 9.33
C THR A 305 -5.18 28.90 9.20
N LEU A 306 -4.94 29.37 7.97
CA LEU A 306 -4.00 30.46 7.67
C LEU A 306 -4.22 31.71 8.54
N LEU A 307 -5.47 31.95 8.95
CA LEU A 307 -5.85 33.03 9.88
C LEU A 307 -5.28 32.84 11.29
N GLU A 308 -5.22 31.60 11.80
CA GLU A 308 -4.68 31.28 13.12
C GLU A 308 -3.14 31.39 13.15
N GLN A 309 -2.48 31.08 12.03
CA GLN A 309 -1.04 31.29 11.86
C GLN A 309 -0.70 32.78 11.78
N LEU A 310 -1.51 33.58 11.09
CA LEU A 310 -1.36 35.03 11.02
C LEU A 310 -1.57 35.70 12.39
N GLU A 311 -2.54 35.23 13.19
CA GLU A 311 -2.79 35.73 14.54
C GLU A 311 -1.63 35.40 15.51
N ARG A 312 -1.03 34.21 15.39
CA ARG A 312 0.19 33.84 16.15
C ARG A 312 1.42 34.66 15.75
N ILE A 313 1.59 34.95 14.47
CA ILE A 313 2.70 35.79 14.00
C ILE A 313 2.51 37.23 14.51
N GLN A 314 1.29 37.75 14.47
CA GLN A 314 0.98 39.12 14.92
C GLN A 314 1.13 39.28 16.44
N THR A 315 0.73 38.26 17.22
CA THR A 315 0.95 38.25 18.68
C THR A 315 2.43 38.07 19.05
N THR A 316 3.20 37.31 18.27
CA THR A 316 4.65 37.17 18.47
C THR A 316 5.42 38.46 18.15
N ILE A 317 5.01 39.20 17.11
CA ILE A 317 5.57 40.52 16.76
C ILE A 317 5.19 41.59 17.79
N ASN A 318 3.98 41.52 18.36
CA ASN A 318 3.57 42.46 19.41
C ASN A 318 4.27 42.22 20.74
N ASN A 319 4.58 40.97 21.08
CA ASN A 319 5.25 40.59 22.33
C ASN A 319 6.78 40.68 22.31
N SER A 320 7.41 40.93 21.15
CA SER A 320 8.85 41.19 21.09
C SER A 320 9.17 42.60 21.66
N LYS A 321 9.99 42.62 22.71
CA LYS A 321 10.36 43.84 23.47
C LYS A 321 11.52 44.65 22.88
N GLU A 322 12.11 44.21 21.76
CA GLU A 322 13.33 44.82 21.19
C GLU A 322 13.13 45.49 19.82
N ILE A 323 11.88 45.79 19.40
CA ILE A 323 11.62 46.40 18.09
C ILE A 323 10.90 47.75 18.28
N SER A 324 11.50 48.82 17.73
CA SER A 324 10.96 50.19 17.78
C SER A 324 9.66 50.30 16.97
N GLY A 325 8.72 51.15 17.41
CA GLY A 325 7.37 51.24 16.85
C GLY A 325 7.32 51.50 15.34
N GLU A 326 8.30 52.20 14.79
CA GLU A 326 8.38 52.54 13.37
C GLU A 326 8.78 51.35 12.45
N GLU A 327 9.43 50.32 13.01
CA GLU A 327 9.79 49.09 12.29
C GLU A 327 8.65 48.07 12.27
N LYS A 328 7.76 48.10 13.28
CA LYS A 328 6.57 47.24 13.34
C LYS A 328 5.55 47.61 12.26
N ASP A 329 5.33 48.91 12.04
CA ASP A 329 4.38 49.40 11.04
C ASP A 329 4.84 49.08 9.60
N LYS A 330 6.14 49.20 9.31
CA LYS A 330 6.71 48.82 8.01
C LYS A 330 6.61 47.32 7.73
N MET A 331 6.74 46.48 8.75
CA MET A 331 6.66 45.02 8.58
C MET A 331 5.23 44.54 8.31
N VAL A 332 4.24 45.20 8.93
CA VAL A 332 2.81 44.97 8.65
C VAL A 332 2.45 45.45 7.23
N GLU A 333 2.98 46.60 6.80
CA GLU A 333 2.76 47.13 5.45
C GLU A 333 3.34 46.23 4.35
N ILE A 334 4.56 45.71 4.55
CA ILE A 334 5.19 44.74 3.63
C ILE A 334 4.40 43.43 3.56
N THR A 335 3.82 43.00 4.68
CA THR A 335 3.00 41.78 4.73
C THR A 335 1.67 41.96 3.99
N MET A 336 1.01 43.12 4.13
CA MET A 336 -0.20 43.44 3.34
C MET A 336 0.09 43.63 1.85
N ALA A 337 1.24 44.22 1.49
CA ALA A 337 1.65 44.40 0.10
C ALA A 337 1.95 43.06 -0.59
N ALA A 338 2.49 42.07 0.15
CA ALA A 338 2.71 40.72 -0.36
C ALA A 338 1.41 39.97 -0.64
N LEU A 339 0.35 40.19 0.15
CA LEU A 339 -0.98 39.60 -0.04
C LEU A 339 -1.66 40.13 -1.30
N LYS A 340 -1.62 41.45 -1.54
CA LYS A 340 -2.20 42.05 -2.77
C LYS A 340 -1.55 41.55 -4.06
N LYS A 341 -0.25 41.25 -4.02
CA LYS A 341 0.51 40.82 -5.20
C LYS A 341 0.26 39.35 -5.58
N SER A 342 -0.25 38.52 -4.65
CA SER A 342 -0.60 37.13 -4.96
C SER A 342 -1.98 37.01 -5.60
N GLU A 343 -2.89 37.98 -5.41
CA GLU A 343 -4.21 38.01 -6.05
C GLU A 343 -4.15 38.48 -7.52
N GLU A 344 -3.24 39.38 -7.88
CA GLU A 344 -3.14 39.94 -9.24
C GLU A 344 -2.43 39.01 -10.25
N GLY A 345 -1.79 37.93 -9.80
CA GLY A 345 -0.97 37.04 -10.64
C GLY A 345 -1.70 35.99 -11.47
N MET A 346 -3.04 35.89 -11.39
CA MET A 346 -3.83 34.79 -11.98
C MET A 346 -4.74 35.20 -13.16
N ILE A 347 -4.49 36.32 -13.83
CA ILE A 347 -5.19 36.68 -15.07
C ILE A 347 -4.15 36.83 -16.18
N ASN A 348 -3.95 35.76 -16.96
CA ASN A 348 -3.60 35.80 -18.39
C ASN A 348 -3.42 34.37 -18.93
N ASN A 349 -4.49 33.80 -19.48
CA ASN A 349 -4.47 33.07 -20.76
C ASN A 349 -5.88 32.52 -21.06
N SER A 350 -6.57 33.19 -21.98
CA SER A 350 -7.79 32.70 -22.61
C SER A 350 -7.50 32.50 -24.09
N ASP A 351 -7.51 31.24 -24.54
CA ASP A 351 -7.83 30.92 -25.93
C ASP A 351 -8.99 29.94 -25.95
N ALA A 352 -10.02 30.32 -26.70
CA ALA A 352 -11.32 29.70 -26.77
C ALA A 352 -11.33 28.57 -27.81
N THR A 353 -12.03 27.47 -27.51
CA THR A 353 -12.58 26.60 -28.56
C THR A 353 -13.91 26.01 -28.06
N THR A 354 -14.96 26.30 -28.81
CA THR A 354 -16.36 25.90 -28.64
C THR A 354 -16.60 24.43 -29.02
N ILE A 355 -17.26 23.63 -28.16
CA ILE A 355 -18.02 22.42 -28.56
C ILE A 355 -19.27 22.24 -27.67
N ASP A 356 -20.35 21.87 -28.34
CA ASP A 356 -21.77 21.73 -27.99
C ASP A 356 -22.21 21.07 -26.67
N GLU A 357 -23.42 21.50 -26.30
CA GLU A 357 -24.43 20.96 -25.38
C GLU A 357 -24.37 19.45 -25.08
N LYS A 358 -23.96 19.14 -23.85
CA LYS A 358 -24.67 18.24 -22.93
C LYS A 358 -24.30 18.71 -21.53
N VAL A 359 -25.29 19.19 -20.77
CA VAL A 359 -25.13 19.76 -19.42
C VAL A 359 -24.43 18.73 -18.53
N ALA A 360 -23.12 18.89 -18.40
CA ALA A 360 -22.27 18.13 -17.52
C ALA A 360 -22.37 18.77 -16.14
N ASP A 361 -22.61 17.93 -15.13
CA ASP A 361 -22.54 18.35 -13.73
C ASP A 361 -21.18 19.00 -13.49
N VAL A 362 -21.19 20.29 -13.17
CA VAL A 362 -19.97 21.07 -13.15
C VAL A 362 -19.29 20.92 -11.79
N PRO A 363 -17.98 20.63 -11.75
CA PRO A 363 -17.23 20.54 -10.51
C PRO A 363 -17.36 21.82 -9.67
N PHE A 364 -17.60 21.66 -8.38
CA PHE A 364 -17.83 22.75 -7.41
C PHE A 364 -16.73 23.82 -7.41
N ALA A 365 -15.49 23.46 -7.72
CA ALA A 365 -14.34 24.37 -7.82
C ALA A 365 -14.53 25.51 -8.85
N VAL A 366 -15.56 25.43 -9.69
CA VAL A 366 -15.85 26.40 -10.75
C VAL A 366 -17.19 27.10 -10.52
N ILE A 367 -17.85 26.91 -9.38
CA ILE A 367 -19.17 27.51 -9.06
C ILE A 367 -18.98 28.85 -8.35
N ASP A 368 -19.51 29.91 -8.95
CA ASP A 368 -19.38 31.28 -8.46
C ASP A 368 -20.29 31.56 -7.25
N GLN A 369 -21.46 30.92 -7.20
CA GLN A 369 -22.46 31.07 -6.11
C GLN A 369 -23.07 29.72 -5.71
N VAL A 370 -23.04 29.41 -4.41
CA VAL A 370 -23.65 28.20 -3.86
C VAL A 370 -25.17 28.29 -3.79
N PRO A 371 -25.91 27.16 -3.83
CA PRO A 371 -27.33 27.15 -3.51
C PRO A 371 -27.62 27.76 -2.14
N LEU A 372 -28.67 28.58 -2.04
CA LEU A 372 -29.05 29.28 -0.81
C LEU A 372 -30.36 28.74 -0.24
N PHE A 373 -30.40 28.60 1.09
CA PHE A 373 -31.64 28.31 1.80
C PHE A 373 -32.50 29.60 1.86
N PRO A 374 -33.84 29.51 1.68
CA PRO A 374 -34.72 30.68 1.79
C PRO A 374 -34.50 31.47 3.10
N GLY A 375 -34.14 32.75 2.98
CA GLY A 375 -33.82 33.61 4.13
C GLY A 375 -32.32 33.85 4.40
N CYS A 376 -31.41 33.21 3.65
CA CYS A 376 -29.96 33.49 3.69
C CYS A 376 -29.50 34.52 2.62
N GLU A 377 -30.44 35.19 1.95
CA GLU A 377 -30.20 36.06 0.78
C GLU A 377 -29.51 37.39 1.09
N SER A 378 -29.64 37.88 2.34
CA SER A 378 -29.21 39.23 2.74
C SER A 378 -27.76 39.35 3.21
N LEU A 379 -27.01 38.24 3.21
CA LEU A 379 -25.63 38.18 3.70
C LEU A 379 -24.63 38.54 2.59
N SER A 380 -23.60 39.32 2.93
CA SER A 380 -22.69 39.96 1.97
C SER A 380 -21.57 39.04 1.47
N SER A 381 -21.23 38.00 2.25
CA SER A 381 -20.12 37.08 1.95
C SER A 381 -20.60 35.68 1.57
N ASN A 382 -19.99 35.10 0.54
CA ASN A 382 -20.22 33.71 0.12
C ASN A 382 -19.94 32.71 1.26
N GLU A 383 -19.03 33.00 2.19
CA GLU A 383 -18.74 32.14 3.33
C GLU A 383 -19.86 32.17 4.38
N GLU A 384 -20.40 33.35 4.67
CA GLU A 384 -21.53 33.53 5.59
C GLU A 384 -22.79 32.87 5.04
N GLN A 385 -23.02 32.97 3.74
CA GLN A 385 -24.12 32.32 3.04
C GLN A 385 -24.03 30.78 3.12
N LYS A 386 -22.84 30.20 2.91
CA LYS A 386 -22.59 28.76 3.09
C LYS A 386 -22.89 28.30 4.52
N LYS A 387 -22.46 29.09 5.51
CA LYS A 387 -22.69 28.80 6.93
C LYS A 387 -24.19 28.86 7.27
N CYS A 388 -24.89 29.89 6.80
CA CYS A 388 -26.33 30.06 6.99
C CYS A 388 -27.13 28.90 6.37
N MET A 389 -26.80 28.52 5.13
CA MET A 389 -27.43 27.40 4.43
C MET A 389 -27.21 26.08 5.20
N SER A 390 -25.96 25.80 5.59
CA SER A 390 -25.62 24.59 6.37
C SER A 390 -26.39 24.55 7.69
N GLN A 391 -26.44 25.66 8.41
CA GLN A 391 -27.15 25.76 9.68
C GLN A 391 -28.66 25.54 9.52
N LYS A 392 -29.29 26.12 8.49
CA LYS A 392 -30.73 25.94 8.24
C LYS A 392 -31.10 24.50 7.87
N ILE A 393 -30.25 23.82 7.12
CA ILE A 393 -30.43 22.38 6.85
C ILE A 393 -30.31 21.58 8.15
N GLN A 394 -29.35 21.91 9.02
CA GLN A 394 -29.21 21.24 10.31
C GLN A 394 -30.44 21.45 11.19
N GLU A 395 -30.93 22.70 11.32
CA GLU A 395 -32.15 23.04 12.07
C GLU A 395 -33.37 22.26 11.54
N HIS A 396 -33.53 22.17 10.23
CA HIS A 396 -34.61 21.41 9.60
C HIS A 396 -34.52 19.92 9.92
N VAL A 397 -33.33 19.34 9.88
CA VAL A 397 -33.11 17.91 10.16
C VAL A 397 -33.35 17.61 11.64
N ILE A 398 -32.85 18.45 12.55
CA ILE A 398 -33.10 18.32 14.00
C ILE A 398 -34.59 18.36 14.31
N ALA A 399 -35.35 19.26 13.66
CA ALA A 399 -36.77 19.42 13.92
C ALA A 399 -37.64 18.28 13.37
N ASN A 400 -37.22 17.63 12.28
CA ASN A 400 -38.07 16.71 11.53
C ASN A 400 -37.65 15.24 11.60
N PHE A 401 -36.44 14.92 12.07
CA PHE A 401 -35.93 13.56 12.12
C PHE A 401 -36.35 12.83 13.39
N ASN A 402 -37.01 11.68 13.23
CA ASN A 402 -37.45 10.85 14.34
C ASN A 402 -36.30 9.92 14.82
N SER A 403 -35.59 10.35 15.86
CA SER A 403 -34.54 9.55 16.50
C SER A 403 -35.07 8.36 17.31
N GLU A 404 -36.35 8.32 17.68
CA GLU A 404 -36.95 7.21 18.44
C GLU A 404 -37.03 5.92 17.63
N LEU A 405 -37.03 6.02 16.29
CA LEU A 405 -36.92 4.86 15.39
C LEU A 405 -35.66 4.04 15.67
N GLY A 406 -34.60 4.62 16.22
CA GLY A 406 -33.41 3.90 16.66
C GLY A 406 -33.70 2.91 17.80
N LYS A 407 -34.55 3.31 18.76
CA LYS A 407 -34.99 2.44 19.87
C LYS A 407 -35.88 1.30 19.38
N GLU A 408 -36.82 1.61 18.51
CA GLU A 408 -37.76 0.62 17.96
C GLU A 408 -37.08 -0.52 17.19
N VAL A 409 -35.91 -0.24 16.61
CA VAL A 409 -35.13 -1.21 15.83
C VAL A 409 -33.97 -1.82 16.61
N GLY A 410 -33.91 -1.59 17.93
CA GLY A 410 -32.96 -2.21 18.84
C GLY A 410 -31.52 -1.68 18.72
N LEU A 411 -31.34 -0.44 18.27
CA LEU A 411 -30.01 0.19 18.24
C LEU A 411 -29.70 0.82 19.60
N THR A 412 -28.42 0.79 19.97
CA THR A 412 -27.90 1.37 21.21
C THR A 412 -26.68 2.23 20.92
N GLY A 413 -26.43 3.24 21.76
CA GLY A 413 -25.28 4.14 21.64
C GLY A 413 -25.38 5.13 20.46
N VAL A 414 -24.23 5.60 19.99
CA VAL A 414 -24.12 6.62 18.93
C VAL A 414 -24.29 5.99 17.55
N ASN A 415 -25.30 6.45 16.81
CA ASN A 415 -25.66 5.93 15.50
C ASN A 415 -25.50 7.01 14.42
N ARG A 416 -24.98 6.61 13.25
CA ARG A 416 -24.69 7.51 12.12
C ARG A 416 -25.46 7.13 10.86
N VAL A 417 -26.11 8.11 10.25
CA VAL A 417 -26.81 8.00 8.96
C VAL A 417 -26.21 9.00 8.00
N ILE A 418 -25.88 8.58 6.78
CA ILE A 418 -25.30 9.43 5.75
C ILE A 418 -26.31 9.57 4.61
N VAL A 419 -26.69 10.79 4.27
CA VAL A 419 -27.62 11.09 3.18
C VAL A 419 -26.92 11.88 2.09
N GLN A 420 -27.00 11.42 0.86
CA GLN A 420 -26.54 12.12 -0.33
C GLN A 420 -27.74 12.62 -1.13
N PHE A 421 -27.71 13.86 -1.61
CA PHE A 421 -28.78 14.43 -2.42
C PHE A 421 -28.22 15.49 -3.38
N LYS A 422 -28.94 15.76 -4.47
CA LYS A 422 -28.60 16.79 -5.45
C LYS A 422 -29.63 17.91 -5.38
N ILE A 423 -29.17 19.16 -5.30
CA ILE A 423 -30.01 20.33 -5.52
C ILE A 423 -29.91 20.64 -7.02
N ASP A 424 -31.02 20.61 -7.75
CA ASP A 424 -31.02 20.81 -9.20
C ASP A 424 -31.01 22.30 -9.59
N LYS A 425 -31.06 22.57 -10.91
CA LYS A 425 -31.10 23.94 -11.47
C LYS A 425 -32.36 24.74 -11.10
N ASN A 426 -33.41 24.07 -10.62
CA ASN A 426 -34.64 24.69 -10.16
C ASN A 426 -34.64 24.87 -8.64
N GLY A 427 -33.58 24.41 -7.95
CA GLY A 427 -33.49 24.44 -6.50
C GLY A 427 -34.26 23.32 -5.80
N GLU A 428 -34.70 22.30 -6.54
CA GLU A 428 -35.39 21.13 -6.01
C GLU A 428 -34.38 20.04 -5.60
N ILE A 429 -34.73 19.29 -4.56
CA ILE A 429 -33.90 18.18 -4.09
C ILE A 429 -34.27 16.91 -4.85
N VAL A 430 -33.31 16.43 -5.64
CA VAL A 430 -33.40 15.22 -6.48
C VAL A 430 -32.31 14.21 -6.11
N ASP A 431 -32.42 12.98 -6.61
CA ASP A 431 -31.42 11.90 -6.42
C ASP A 431 -31.03 11.58 -4.97
N VAL A 432 -31.98 11.65 -4.04
CA VAL A 432 -31.75 11.37 -2.61
C VAL A 432 -31.44 9.89 -2.36
N LYS A 433 -30.27 9.61 -1.78
CA LYS A 433 -29.79 8.27 -1.38
C LYS A 433 -29.31 8.32 0.07
N ALA A 434 -29.70 7.34 0.89
CA ALA A 434 -29.25 7.26 2.28
C ALA A 434 -28.58 5.91 2.59
N ARG A 435 -27.60 5.96 3.50
CA ARG A 435 -26.93 4.80 4.11
C ARG A 435 -27.14 4.88 5.61
N ALA A 436 -27.83 3.88 6.17
CA ALA A 436 -28.19 3.82 7.58
C ALA A 436 -27.98 2.40 8.13
N PRO A 437 -27.84 2.21 9.46
CA PRO A 437 -27.75 0.90 10.10
C PRO A 437 -28.98 0.01 9.90
N HIS A 438 -30.16 0.63 9.67
CA HIS A 438 -31.42 -0.09 9.51
C HIS A 438 -32.28 0.53 8.38
N PRO A 439 -33.06 -0.27 7.61
CA PRO A 439 -33.93 0.22 6.53
C PRO A 439 -34.93 1.31 6.96
N LYS A 440 -35.55 1.19 8.13
CA LYS A 440 -36.47 2.23 8.66
C LYS A 440 -35.80 3.60 8.83
N LEU A 441 -34.56 3.63 9.31
CA LEU A 441 -33.78 4.88 9.45
C LEU A 441 -33.36 5.44 8.09
N LYS A 442 -33.13 4.57 7.10
CA LYS A 442 -32.86 4.97 5.72
C LYS A 442 -34.08 5.67 5.11
N GLU A 443 -35.27 5.11 5.28
CA GLU A 443 -36.53 5.70 4.80
C GLU A 443 -36.82 7.04 5.49
N GLU A 444 -36.61 7.10 6.81
CA GLU A 444 -36.78 8.33 7.58
C GLU A 444 -35.82 9.44 7.13
N ALA A 445 -34.53 9.12 6.96
CA ALA A 445 -33.56 10.11 6.52
C ALA A 445 -33.87 10.65 5.11
N ILE A 446 -34.38 9.79 4.20
CA ILE A 446 -34.84 10.21 2.88
C ILE A 446 -36.08 11.11 2.99
N ARG A 447 -37.04 10.78 3.86
CA ARG A 447 -38.25 11.60 4.10
C ARG A 447 -37.89 13.00 4.57
N VAL A 448 -36.98 13.10 5.55
CA VAL A 448 -36.54 14.37 6.13
C VAL A 448 -35.83 15.23 5.08
N VAL A 449 -34.89 14.67 4.32
CA VAL A 449 -34.16 15.44 3.30
C VAL A 449 -35.08 15.88 2.14
N LYS A 450 -36.06 15.06 1.76
CA LYS A 450 -37.07 15.46 0.75
C LYS A 450 -38.04 16.54 1.23
N SER A 451 -38.17 16.74 2.55
CA SER A 451 -39.06 17.75 3.14
C SER A 451 -38.42 19.13 3.27
N ILE A 452 -37.14 19.26 2.93
CA ILE A 452 -36.43 20.54 2.90
C ILE A 452 -37.09 21.43 1.83
N PRO A 453 -37.37 22.72 2.12
CA PRO A 453 -38.01 23.62 1.17
C PRO A 453 -37.15 23.85 -0.07
N GLN A 454 -37.80 24.22 -1.18
CA GLN A 454 -37.13 24.57 -2.42
C GLN A 454 -36.09 25.67 -2.17
N MET A 455 -34.87 25.43 -2.63
CA MET A 455 -33.73 26.32 -2.44
C MET A 455 -33.56 27.26 -3.64
N ILE A 456 -32.72 28.29 -3.48
CA ILE A 456 -32.24 29.06 -4.62
C ILE A 456 -31.09 28.26 -5.24
N PRO A 457 -31.13 27.94 -6.54
CA PRO A 457 -30.10 27.13 -7.19
C PRO A 457 -28.75 27.85 -7.19
N GLY A 458 -27.67 27.07 -7.19
CA GLY A 458 -26.32 27.60 -7.36
C GLY A 458 -26.12 28.16 -8.76
N LYS A 459 -25.22 29.13 -8.91
CA LYS A 459 -24.91 29.75 -10.21
C LYS A 459 -23.43 29.61 -10.55
N GLN A 460 -23.19 29.38 -11.84
CA GLN A 460 -21.88 29.38 -12.42
C GLN A 460 -21.92 30.14 -13.74
N LYS A 461 -21.05 31.15 -13.89
CA LYS A 461 -21.02 32.05 -15.05
C LYS A 461 -22.39 32.66 -15.38
N GLY A 462 -23.23 32.85 -14.35
CA GLY A 462 -24.61 33.36 -14.47
C GLY A 462 -25.68 32.30 -14.76
N GLU A 463 -25.31 31.06 -15.05
CA GLU A 463 -26.25 29.95 -15.32
C GLU A 463 -26.52 29.10 -14.07
N ALA A 464 -27.75 28.62 -13.92
CA ALA A 464 -28.13 27.77 -12.79
C ALA A 464 -27.59 26.34 -12.94
N VAL A 465 -26.88 25.84 -11.93
CA VAL A 465 -26.22 24.54 -11.94
C VAL A 465 -26.66 23.67 -10.77
N GLY A 466 -26.71 22.35 -10.99
CA GLY A 466 -27.05 21.38 -9.95
C GLY A 466 -25.82 20.97 -9.14
N VAL A 467 -25.98 20.87 -7.81
CA VAL A 467 -24.87 20.60 -6.88
C VAL A 467 -25.21 19.41 -5.99
N MET A 468 -24.27 18.47 -5.84
CA MET A 468 -24.42 17.29 -4.99
C MET A 468 -23.89 17.54 -3.57
N TYR A 469 -24.67 17.15 -2.57
CA TYR A 469 -24.41 17.31 -1.14
C TYR A 469 -24.43 15.95 -0.42
N SER A 470 -23.68 15.88 0.68
CA SER A 470 -23.66 14.76 1.61
C SER A 470 -23.87 15.28 3.03
N LEU A 471 -24.86 14.75 3.75
CA LEU A 471 -25.25 15.15 5.10
C LEU A 471 -25.07 13.97 6.07
N PRO A 472 -24.15 14.05 7.03
CA PRO A 472 -24.08 13.11 8.15
C PRO A 472 -25.05 13.54 9.26
N ILE A 473 -25.92 12.61 9.66
CA ILE A 473 -26.85 12.73 10.78
C ILE A 473 -26.40 11.75 11.86
N VAL A 474 -26.12 12.26 13.06
CA VAL A 474 -25.73 11.46 14.22
C VAL A 474 -26.71 11.66 15.35
N PHE A 475 -27.13 10.56 15.95
CA PHE A 475 -28.07 10.56 17.06
C PHE A 475 -27.70 9.48 18.05
N GLU A 476 -28.01 9.73 19.32
CA GLU A 476 -27.72 8.80 20.40
C GLU A 476 -29.01 8.10 20.84
N VAL A 477 -28.91 6.77 21.01
CA VAL A 477 -29.97 5.96 21.55
C VAL A 477 -29.56 5.47 22.94
N ASN A 478 -30.11 6.12 23.97
CA ASN A 478 -29.95 5.70 25.37
C ASN A 478 -30.63 4.34 25.59
N GLU A 479 -29.95 3.47 26.35
CA GLU A 479 -30.43 2.14 26.79
C GLU A 479 -31.80 2.19 27.49
#